data_AF-B4LP91-F1
#
_entry.id   AF-B4LP91-F1
#
_cell.length_a   1.000
_cell.length_b   1.000
_cell.length_c   1.000
_cell.angle_alpha   90.00
_cell.angle_beta   90.00
_cell.angle_gamma   90.00
#
_symmetry.space_group_name_H-M   'P 1'
#
loop_
_entity.id
_entity.type
_entity.pdbx_description
1 polymer ?
#
loop_
_entity_poly.entity_id
_entity_poly.type
_entity_poly.pdbx_seq_one_letter_code
_entity_poly.pdbx_strand_id
1 'polypeptide(L)'
;MLRLLLLFYCGALAVVMHHDDPEPDRHNYIWNPFSAFCGPNATSVRCGGVCPETCSHKSRSCSHHCGVPCVCKAGYVFSVSLLKCIRRSDCPPGEQQQEVQTHRVFQ
;
A
#
# COMPACT_ATOMS: atom_id res chain seq x y z
N MET A 1 -3.71 -65.43 23.50
CA MET A 1 -3.61 -64.44 24.61
C MET A 1 -2.33 -63.66 24.36
N LEU A 2 -2.22 -62.33 24.20
CA LEU A 2 -3.09 -61.16 24.28
C LEU A 2 -2.42 -60.14 23.31
N ARG A 3 -3.09 -59.70 22.23
CA ARG A 3 -2.52 -58.73 21.28
C ARG A 3 -2.61 -57.34 21.90
N LEU A 4 -1.48 -56.80 22.35
CA LEU A 4 -1.35 -55.44 22.88
C LEU A 4 -1.36 -54.45 21.70
N LEU A 5 -2.45 -53.71 21.54
CA LEU A 5 -2.56 -52.63 20.56
C LEU A 5 -1.69 -51.44 21.00
N LEU A 6 -0.49 -51.32 20.44
CA LEU A 6 0.31 -50.10 20.53
C LEU A 6 -0.31 -49.05 19.60
N LEU A 7 -1.03 -48.10 20.17
CA LEU A 7 -1.53 -46.93 19.46
C LEU A 7 -0.35 -46.01 19.12
N PHE A 8 0.13 -46.08 17.89
CA PHE A 8 1.04 -45.09 17.31
C PHE A 8 0.25 -43.81 17.03
N TYR A 9 0.15 -42.92 18.01
CA TYR A 9 -0.19 -41.53 17.74
C TYR A 9 1.01 -40.88 17.04
N CYS A 10 1.06 -41.03 15.71
CA CYS A 10 1.90 -40.20 14.86
C CYS A 10 1.29 -38.79 14.88
N GLY A 11 1.71 -37.97 15.84
CA GLY A 11 1.33 -36.57 15.92
C GLY A 11 1.74 -35.88 14.62
N ALA A 12 0.77 -35.57 13.77
CA ALA A 12 0.99 -34.78 12.58
C ALA A 12 1.49 -33.40 13.01
N LEU A 13 2.79 -33.15 12.82
CA LEU A 13 3.32 -31.80 12.74
C LEU A 13 2.66 -31.13 11.53
N ALA A 14 1.54 -30.45 11.75
CA ALA A 14 0.92 -29.60 10.76
C ALA A 14 1.84 -28.39 10.54
N VAL A 15 2.78 -28.52 9.60
CA VAL A 15 3.48 -27.34 9.06
C VAL A 15 2.43 -26.57 8.27
N VAL A 16 2.05 -25.39 8.76
CA VAL A 16 1.15 -24.49 8.02
C VAL A 16 1.92 -24.02 6.79
N MET A 17 1.53 -24.53 5.62
CA MET A 17 2.10 -24.11 4.34
C MET A 17 1.56 -22.70 4.02
N HIS A 18 2.34 -21.66 4.33
CA HIS A 18 2.09 -20.29 3.85
C HIS A 18 2.43 -20.19 2.35
N HIS A 19 1.67 -20.87 1.48
CA HIS A 19 1.91 -20.84 0.03
C HIS A 19 1.18 -19.70 -0.69
N ASP A 20 0.17 -19.11 -0.05
CA ASP A 20 -0.55 -17.97 -0.61
C ASP A 20 0.02 -16.67 -0.02
N ASP A 21 0.68 -15.87 -0.87
CA ASP A 21 1.01 -14.47 -0.53
C ASP A 21 -0.32 -13.70 -0.43
N PRO A 22 -0.69 -13.16 0.74
CA PRO A 22 -1.95 -12.44 0.91
C PRO A 22 -1.98 -11.10 0.13
N GLU A 23 -0.84 -10.64 -0.40
CA GLU A 23 -0.74 -9.40 -1.18
C GLU A 23 0.31 -9.53 -2.32
N PRO A 24 -0.03 -10.26 -3.41
CA PRO A 24 0.90 -10.50 -4.51
C PRO A 24 1.36 -9.20 -5.21
N ASP A 25 0.51 -8.17 -5.20
CA ASP A 25 0.76 -6.87 -5.85
C ASP A 25 1.67 -5.93 -5.06
N ARG A 26 2.18 -6.34 -3.88
CA ARG A 26 3.02 -5.49 -3.02
C ARG A 26 4.24 -4.92 -3.75
N HIS A 27 4.78 -5.67 -4.70
CA HIS A 27 5.93 -5.27 -5.51
C HIS A 27 5.65 -4.10 -6.46
N ASN A 28 4.37 -3.76 -6.68
CA ASN A 28 3.96 -2.63 -7.51
C ASN A 28 3.85 -1.31 -6.73
N TYR A 29 3.85 -1.37 -5.39
CA TYR A 29 3.79 -0.16 -4.58
C TYR A 29 5.12 0.57 -4.56
N ILE A 30 5.03 1.89 -4.47
CA ILE A 30 6.19 2.77 -4.46
C ILE A 30 6.76 2.83 -3.03
N TRP A 31 8.04 2.50 -2.90
CA TRP A 31 8.79 2.63 -1.65
C TRP A 31 9.54 3.96 -1.61
N ASN A 32 9.22 4.79 -0.62
CA ASN A 32 9.89 6.05 -0.27
C ASN A 32 10.33 6.93 -1.47
N PRO A 33 9.40 7.47 -2.28
CA PRO A 33 9.72 8.24 -3.48
C PRO A 33 10.16 9.68 -3.20
N PHE A 34 9.90 10.17 -1.98
CA PHE A 34 10.17 11.55 -1.64
C PHE A 34 11.64 11.79 -1.34
N SER A 35 12.20 12.89 -1.85
CA SER A 35 13.51 13.37 -1.45
C SER A 35 13.54 13.73 0.03
N ALA A 36 14.73 14.00 0.59
CA ALA A 36 14.87 14.52 1.95
C ALA A 36 13.87 15.67 2.21
N PHE A 37 13.19 15.63 3.36
CA PHE A 37 12.17 16.59 3.80
C PHE A 37 10.89 16.66 2.93
N CYS A 38 10.48 15.57 2.29
CA CYS A 38 9.25 15.45 1.51
C CYS A 38 9.20 16.25 0.19
N GLY A 39 10.27 16.97 -0.16
CA GLY A 39 10.29 17.79 -1.37
C GLY A 39 9.25 18.92 -1.38
N PRO A 40 9.09 19.63 -2.50
CA PRO A 40 8.11 20.69 -2.62
C PRO A 40 6.68 20.16 -2.58
N ASN A 41 5.76 20.97 -2.03
CA ASN A 41 4.32 20.71 -2.00
C ASN A 41 3.84 19.50 -1.17
N ALA A 42 4.72 18.93 -0.36
CA ALA A 42 4.36 17.94 0.66
C ALA A 42 4.76 18.42 2.05
N THR A 43 4.20 17.79 3.08
CA THR A 43 4.49 18.04 4.49
C THR A 43 4.95 16.75 5.13
N SER A 44 6.00 16.83 5.96
CA SER A 44 6.47 15.69 6.75
C SER A 44 5.50 15.40 7.89
N VAL A 45 5.15 14.13 8.03
CA VAL A 45 4.26 13.62 9.07
C VAL A 45 4.85 12.33 9.65
N ARG A 46 4.43 11.97 10.87
CA ARG A 46 4.88 10.71 11.51
C ARG A 46 4.39 9.47 10.76
N CYS A 47 3.22 9.55 10.14
CA CYS A 47 2.58 8.46 9.41
C CYS A 47 1.82 9.06 8.23
N GLY A 48 2.39 8.99 7.02
CA GLY A 48 1.64 9.26 5.79
C GLY A 48 0.98 7.96 5.36
N GLY A 49 -0.33 7.99 5.09
CA GLY A 49 -1.07 6.79 4.70
C GLY A 49 -0.57 6.18 3.39
N VAL A 50 -1.05 4.98 3.07
CA VAL A 50 -0.63 4.25 1.85
C VAL A 50 -1.42 4.58 0.58
N CYS A 51 -2.54 5.31 0.72
CA CYS A 51 -3.42 5.71 -0.39
C CYS A 51 -3.40 7.24 -0.58
N PRO A 52 -2.35 7.82 -1.19
CA PRO A 52 -2.39 9.21 -1.58
C PRO A 52 -3.46 9.41 -2.65
N GLU A 53 -4.01 10.62 -2.72
CA GLU A 53 -4.79 11.01 -3.88
C GLU A 53 -3.85 11.26 -5.08
N THR A 54 -4.17 10.69 -6.23
CA THR A 54 -3.40 10.82 -7.49
C THR A 54 -4.22 11.55 -8.55
N CYS A 55 -3.62 11.88 -9.70
CA CYS A 55 -4.39 12.44 -10.82
C CYS A 55 -5.50 11.48 -11.30
N SER A 56 -5.22 10.17 -11.33
CA SER A 56 -6.15 9.17 -11.86
C SER A 56 -7.14 8.65 -10.83
N HIS A 57 -6.79 8.63 -9.53
CA HIS A 57 -7.60 7.96 -8.52
C HIS A 57 -7.73 8.74 -7.20
N LYS A 58 -8.92 8.65 -6.61
CA LYS A 58 -9.20 9.06 -5.24
C LYS A 58 -9.85 7.91 -4.48
N SER A 59 -9.26 7.51 -3.36
CA SER A 59 -9.81 6.45 -2.52
C SER A 59 -10.94 6.99 -1.64
N ARG A 60 -12.07 6.28 -1.57
CA ARG A 60 -13.15 6.55 -0.61
C ARG A 60 -12.76 6.12 0.80
N SER A 61 -12.02 5.02 0.89
CA SER A 61 -11.51 4.45 2.13
C SER A 61 -10.07 4.01 1.95
N CYS A 62 -9.27 4.09 3.00
CA CYS A 62 -7.92 3.55 3.01
C CYS A 62 -7.67 2.86 4.36
N SER A 63 -6.93 1.76 4.35
CA SER A 63 -6.48 1.10 5.58
C SER A 63 -5.50 1.99 6.35
N HIS A 64 -5.44 1.80 7.67
CA HIS A 64 -4.60 2.58 8.57
C HIS A 64 -3.11 2.19 8.54
N HIS A 65 -2.60 1.77 7.39
CA HIS A 65 -1.18 1.49 7.24
C HIS A 65 -0.39 2.79 7.08
N CYS A 66 0.73 2.89 7.80
CA CYS A 66 1.71 3.95 7.58
C CYS A 66 2.59 3.54 6.41
N GLY A 67 2.50 4.29 5.32
CA GLY A 67 3.45 4.24 4.23
C GLY A 67 4.56 5.26 4.47
N VAL A 68 4.81 6.09 3.46
CA VAL A 68 5.89 7.07 3.46
C VAL A 68 5.60 8.24 4.43
N PRO A 69 6.61 8.84 5.08
CA PRO A 69 6.41 9.88 6.11
C PRO A 69 6.13 11.28 5.52
N CYS A 70 5.35 11.32 4.43
CA CYS A 70 5.07 12.52 3.65
C CYS A 70 3.64 12.49 3.12
N VAL A 71 2.96 13.64 3.17
CA VAL A 71 1.60 13.82 2.62
C VAL A 71 1.57 15.07 1.76
N CYS A 72 0.95 15.00 0.58
CA CYS A 72 0.76 16.17 -0.27
C CYS A 72 -0.06 17.25 0.45
N LYS A 73 0.33 18.52 0.29
CA LYS A 73 -0.41 19.66 0.84
C LYS A 73 -1.79 19.76 0.21
N ALA A 74 -2.71 20.46 0.88
CA ALA A 74 -4.05 20.71 0.35
C ALA A 74 -4.00 21.34 -1.06
N GLY A 75 -4.79 20.80 -2.00
CA GLY A 75 -4.80 21.21 -3.41
C GLY A 75 -3.77 20.51 -4.31
N TYR A 76 -2.89 19.68 -3.74
CA TYR A 76 -1.89 18.90 -4.47
C TYR A 76 -2.22 17.41 -4.45
N VAL A 77 -1.86 16.71 -5.53
CA VAL A 77 -2.01 15.26 -5.69
C VAL A 77 -0.66 14.62 -6.01
N PHE A 78 -0.49 13.35 -5.64
CA PHE A 78 0.74 12.62 -5.94
C PHE A 78 0.76 12.17 -7.40
N SER A 79 1.79 12.58 -8.13
CA SER A 79 2.06 12.09 -9.48
C SER A 79 2.93 10.84 -9.40
N VAL A 80 2.39 9.70 -9.82
CA VAL A 80 3.10 8.42 -9.90
C VAL A 80 4.26 8.49 -10.90
N SER A 81 4.08 9.19 -12.02
CA SER A 81 5.11 9.32 -13.07
C SER A 81 6.25 10.27 -12.69
N LEU A 82 5.95 11.35 -11.95
CA LEU A 82 6.96 12.34 -11.54
C LEU A 82 7.50 12.13 -10.14
N LEU A 83 6.94 11.17 -9.38
CA LEU A 83 7.28 10.86 -7.99
C LEU A 83 7.26 12.09 -7.06
N LYS A 84 6.32 13.01 -7.27
CA LYS A 84 6.17 14.25 -6.48
C LYS A 84 4.74 14.74 -6.40
N CYS A 85 4.47 15.62 -5.45
CA CYS A 85 3.18 16.31 -5.34
C CYS A 85 3.09 17.47 -6.34
N ILE A 86 2.08 17.43 -7.22
CA ILE A 86 1.78 18.45 -8.22
C ILE A 86 0.42 19.08 -7.96
N ARG A 87 0.13 20.26 -8.51
CA ARG A 87 -1.21 20.84 -8.38
C ARG A 87 -2.17 19.97 -9.19
N ARG A 88 -3.42 19.88 -8.74
CA ARG A 88 -4.45 19.16 -9.52
C ARG A 88 -4.64 19.72 -10.92
N SER A 89 -4.46 21.03 -11.10
CA SER A 89 -4.50 21.70 -12.40
C SER A 89 -3.40 21.24 -13.36
N ASP A 90 -2.32 20.66 -12.83
CA ASP A 90 -1.14 20.27 -13.61
C ASP A 90 -1.20 18.78 -14.00
N CYS A 91 -2.32 18.09 -13.69
CA CYS A 91 -2.55 16.73 -14.16
C CYS A 91 -2.65 16.70 -15.69
N PRO A 92 -2.22 15.59 -16.34
CA PRO A 92 -2.29 15.44 -17.78
C PRO A 92 -3.69 15.72 -18.35
N PRO A 93 -3.80 16.45 -19.48
CA PRO A 93 -5.09 16.73 -20.09
C PRO A 93 -5.77 15.44 -20.52
N GLY A 94 -7.05 15.30 -20.21
CA GLY A 94 -7.84 14.10 -20.48
C GLY A 94 -7.80 13.05 -19.38
N GLU A 95 -6.98 13.23 -18.34
CA GLU A 95 -7.00 12.35 -17.17
C GLU A 95 -8.14 12.76 -16.21
N GLN A 96 -9.24 12.01 -16.28
CA GLN A 96 -10.38 12.16 -15.37
C GLN A 96 -10.12 11.35 -14.10
N GLN A 97 -10.09 12.01 -12.96
CA GLN A 97 -9.91 11.31 -11.68
C GLN A 97 -11.12 10.43 -11.37
N GLN A 98 -10.87 9.16 -11.10
CA GLN A 98 -11.88 8.18 -10.70
C GLN A 98 -11.92 8.05 -9.18
N GLU A 99 -13.13 8.10 -8.61
CA GLU A 99 -13.32 7.79 -7.21
C GLU A 99 -13.53 6.27 -7.05
N VAL A 100 -12.60 5.62 -6.36
CA VAL A 100 -12.55 4.16 -6.19
C VAL A 100 -12.61 3.78 -4.71
N GLN A 101 -12.93 2.52 -4.40
CA GLN A 101 -13.01 2.08 -3.01
C GLN A 101 -11.68 2.26 -2.26
N THR A 102 -10.61 1.70 -2.81
CA THR A 102 -9.24 1.78 -2.28
C THR A 102 -8.24 1.79 -3.44
N HIS A 103 -7.27 2.70 -3.41
CA HIS A 103 -6.15 2.76 -4.33
C HIS A 103 -4.86 2.95 -3.53
N ARG A 104 -4.18 1.84 -3.23
CA ARG A 104 -2.89 1.85 -2.54
C ARG A 104 -1.79 2.15 -3.55
N VAL A 105 -0.92 3.10 -3.20
CA VAL A 105 0.21 3.52 -4.03
C VAL A 105 1.52 3.29 -3.31
N PHE A 106 1.54 3.53 -1.99
CA PHE A 106 2.75 3.34 -1.19
C PHE A 106 2.78 1.99 -0.48
N GLN A 107 3.99 1.47 -0.33
CA GLN A 107 4.25 0.30 0.50
C GLN A 107 4.06 0.63 1.98
#